data_AF-A0A4U3B004-F1
#
_entry.id   AF-A0A4U3B004-F1
#
_cell.length_a   1.000
_cell.length_b   1.000
_cell.length_c   1.000
_cell.angle_alpha   90.00
_cell.angle_beta   90.00
_cell.angle_gamma   90.00
#
_symmetry.space_group_name_H-M   'P 1'
#
loop_
_entity.id
_entity.type
_entity.pdbx_description
1 polymer ?
#
loop_
_entity_poly.entity_id
_entity_poly.type
_entity_poly.pdbx_seq_one_letter_code
_entity_poly.pdbx_strand_id
1 'polypeptide(L)'
;MSKRYVVVDLETTGNSWKDGKDKITQIAAVVVEDGEILEIFSSFINPKREIPPFITELTGIDESMVKQAPLFQDVAPMVVELLQGAAFVAHNVHFDWNFLTEELRQAGYTEVHCPKVDTVELAQILLPTADSYKLRDLAKQHELEHDQPHRADSDALATAELFLQFLNEIEKLPLVTLQSLYELSDVFQSDIADVLSENILKKMMNGRKAAEGYEVYRNIALRKRNYALNLSETCSSKFDAFLHKAIDNLKLNMPKFEKRESQQIMMKEIYTALRDSRFSLIEAGTGTGKTLAYLLPSIYFATKKEEPVIISTQTVQLQQQILEKEIPLLQKIMPFSFEVALLKGRKHYLCLHKFEYALQEEEKNYDMALTKAKILVWLLQTETGDRDELNIPEGGKLLWNRICSDVHSPGGMQSNWYSRCFYQRAKNKALFADIVITNHALLFQDFSSEEPLFASCEHIIFDEAHHIEEAASRTLGEQFSCM
;
A
#
# COMPACT_ATOMS: atom_id res chain seq x y z
N MET A 1 2.55 32.42 15.72
CA MET A 1 1.77 32.92 14.59
C MET A 1 0.87 31.78 14.17
N SER A 2 -0.40 32.05 13.88
CA SER A 2 -1.33 31.05 13.34
C SER A 2 -0.76 30.48 12.04
N LYS A 3 -0.95 29.18 11.82
CA LYS A 3 -0.47 28.53 10.59
C LYS A 3 -1.54 28.70 9.53
N ARG A 4 -1.22 29.49 8.50
CA ARG A 4 -2.09 29.75 7.36
C ARG A 4 -1.64 28.92 6.16
N TYR A 5 -2.58 28.20 5.57
CA TYR A 5 -2.40 27.41 4.36
C TYR A 5 -3.40 27.90 3.31
N VAL A 6 -2.99 27.90 2.05
CA VAL A 6 -3.89 28.15 0.92
C VAL A 6 -3.79 26.94 0.00
N VAL A 7 -4.89 26.18 -0.04
CA VAL A 7 -5.00 25.00 -0.87
C VAL A 7 -5.55 25.42 -2.23
N VAL A 8 -4.77 25.21 -3.28
CA VAL A 8 -5.08 25.70 -4.63
C VAL A 8 -5.28 24.52 -5.56
N ASP A 9 -6.28 24.64 -6.42
CA ASP A 9 -6.49 23.76 -7.57
C ASP A 9 -6.75 24.61 -8.82
N LEU A 10 -6.18 24.19 -9.94
CA LEU A 10 -6.27 24.89 -11.22
C LEU A 10 -6.80 23.98 -12.32
N GLU A 11 -7.76 24.50 -13.09
CA GLU A 11 -8.11 23.94 -14.39
C GLU A 11 -7.46 24.76 -15.50
N THR A 12 -7.03 24.09 -16.56
CA THR A 12 -6.20 24.70 -17.61
C THR A 12 -6.60 24.25 -19.02
N THR A 13 -6.16 24.99 -20.05
CA THR A 13 -6.36 24.62 -21.46
C THR A 13 -5.47 23.46 -21.94
N GLY A 14 -4.63 22.91 -21.08
CA GLY A 14 -3.61 21.91 -21.41
C GLY A 14 -2.56 21.77 -20.30
N ASN A 15 -1.50 20.98 -20.53
CA ASN A 15 -0.55 20.59 -19.48
C ASN A 15 0.78 21.35 -19.49
N SER A 16 0.96 22.35 -20.37
CA SER A 16 2.22 23.05 -20.55
C SER A 16 2.13 24.51 -20.14
N TRP A 17 2.58 24.81 -18.92
CA TRP A 17 2.75 26.18 -18.42
C TRP A 17 3.87 26.95 -19.15
N LYS A 18 4.85 26.25 -19.73
CA LYS A 18 6.01 26.87 -20.38
C LYS A 18 5.60 27.82 -21.50
N ASP A 19 6.23 28.99 -21.51
CA ASP A 19 6.04 30.06 -22.51
C ASP A 19 4.58 30.53 -22.65
N GLY A 20 3.73 30.31 -21.64
CA GLY A 20 2.30 30.63 -21.70
C GLY A 20 1.54 29.84 -22.77
N LYS A 21 2.03 28.64 -23.12
CA LYS A 21 1.44 27.77 -24.15
C LYS A 21 0.05 27.26 -23.77
N ASP A 22 -0.21 27.02 -22.49
CA ASP A 22 -1.54 26.74 -21.95
C ASP A 22 -1.88 27.79 -20.88
N LYS A 23 -3.17 27.99 -20.62
CA LYS A 23 -3.69 29.03 -19.71
C LYS A 23 -4.64 28.45 -18.69
N ILE A 24 -4.73 29.12 -17.55
CA ILE A 24 -5.72 28.82 -16.50
C ILE A 24 -7.11 29.18 -17.01
N THR A 25 -8.07 28.27 -16.83
CA THR A 25 -9.50 28.44 -17.15
C THR A 25 -10.37 28.55 -15.89
N GLN A 26 -9.91 27.99 -14.76
CA GLN A 26 -10.49 28.19 -13.44
C GLN A 26 -9.38 28.13 -12.39
N ILE A 27 -9.51 28.97 -11.37
CA ILE A 27 -8.71 28.90 -10.14
C ILE A 27 -9.65 28.76 -8.95
N ALA A 28 -9.34 27.84 -8.04
CA ALA A 28 -9.93 27.78 -6.73
C ALA A 28 -8.85 27.80 -5.65
N ALA A 29 -9.16 28.45 -4.53
CA ALA A 29 -8.29 28.54 -3.38
C ALA A 29 -9.11 28.42 -2.09
N VAL A 30 -8.70 27.51 -1.21
CA VAL A 30 -9.31 27.29 0.10
C VAL A 30 -8.32 27.75 1.17
N VAL A 31 -8.73 28.74 1.97
CA VAL A 31 -7.92 29.26 3.07
C VAL A 31 -8.19 28.42 4.31
N VAL A 32 -7.12 27.82 4.83
CA VAL A 32 -7.13 27.04 6.07
C VAL A 32 -6.26 27.75 7.08
N GLU A 33 -6.81 28.04 8.26
CA GLU A 33 -6.07 28.65 9.36
C GLU A 33 -6.40 27.93 10.66
N ASP A 34 -5.36 27.59 11.44
CA ASP A 34 -5.49 26.89 12.73
C ASP A 34 -6.34 25.60 12.68
N GLY A 35 -6.35 24.92 11.52
CA GLY A 35 -7.06 23.67 11.30
C GLY A 35 -8.51 23.80 10.83
N GLU A 36 -8.98 25.03 10.59
CA GLU A 36 -10.34 25.31 10.12
C GLU A 36 -10.33 25.95 8.72
N ILE A 37 -11.31 25.59 7.90
CA ILE A 37 -11.54 26.23 6.60
C ILE A 37 -12.27 27.55 6.83
N LEU A 38 -11.65 28.67 6.45
CA LEU A 38 -12.18 30.01 6.70
C LEU A 38 -12.87 30.62 5.47
N GLU A 39 -12.28 30.43 4.30
CA GLU A 39 -12.70 31.08 3.07
C GLU A 39 -12.47 30.16 1.87
N ILE A 40 -13.39 30.21 0.91
CA ILE A 40 -13.26 29.55 -0.39
C ILE A 40 -13.38 30.64 -1.45
N PHE A 41 -12.31 30.80 -2.22
CA PHE A 41 -12.24 31.65 -3.40
C PHE A 41 -12.31 30.77 -4.65
N SER A 42 -13.13 31.14 -5.63
CA SER A 42 -13.20 30.46 -6.93
C SER A 42 -13.55 31.46 -8.03
N SER A 43 -12.86 31.38 -9.16
CA SER A 43 -13.13 32.20 -10.33
C SER A 43 -12.83 31.43 -11.61
N PHE A 44 -13.76 31.48 -12.57
CA PHE A 44 -13.42 31.22 -13.96
C PHE A 44 -12.49 32.32 -14.47
N ILE A 45 -11.64 31.96 -15.43
CA ILE A 45 -10.66 32.84 -16.04
C ILE A 45 -10.80 32.75 -17.55
N ASN A 46 -10.86 33.89 -18.23
CA ASN A 46 -10.83 33.93 -19.68
C ASN A 46 -9.39 33.69 -20.18
N PRO A 47 -9.09 32.54 -20.82
CA PRO A 47 -7.73 32.19 -21.23
C PRO A 47 -7.27 32.92 -22.51
N LYS A 48 -8.14 33.74 -23.12
CA LYS A 48 -7.94 34.41 -24.43
C LYS A 48 -7.53 33.46 -25.55
N ARG A 49 -7.98 32.21 -25.50
CA ARG A 49 -7.74 31.17 -26.51
C ARG A 49 -8.83 30.10 -26.45
N GLU A 50 -8.86 29.28 -27.48
CA GLU A 50 -9.77 28.14 -27.55
C GLU A 50 -9.35 27.03 -26.56
N ILE A 51 -10.33 26.47 -25.87
CA ILE A 51 -10.22 25.29 -25.03
C ILE A 51 -10.36 24.05 -25.93
N PRO A 52 -9.36 23.16 -25.97
CA PRO A 52 -9.46 21.93 -26.74
C PRO A 52 -10.66 21.06 -26.30
N PRO A 53 -11.39 20.40 -27.22
CA PRO A 53 -12.57 19.61 -26.85
C PRO A 53 -12.32 18.52 -25.79
N PHE A 54 -11.14 17.90 -25.80
CA PHE A 54 -10.78 16.88 -24.82
C PHE A 54 -10.59 17.44 -23.40
N ILE A 55 -10.22 18.73 -23.26
CA ILE A 55 -10.12 19.42 -21.97
C ILE A 55 -11.53 19.74 -21.46
N THR A 56 -12.42 20.20 -22.34
CA THR A 56 -13.83 20.42 -21.99
C THR A 56 -14.52 19.12 -21.57
N GLU A 57 -14.21 17.99 -22.22
CA GLU A 57 -14.71 16.67 -21.80
C GLU A 57 -14.17 16.25 -20.42
N LEU A 58 -12.92 16.58 -20.11
CA LEU A 58 -12.27 16.25 -18.84
C LEU A 58 -12.77 17.11 -17.67
N THR A 59 -12.87 18.42 -17.87
CA THR A 59 -13.11 19.44 -16.83
C THR A 59 -14.55 19.94 -16.78
N GLY A 60 -15.34 19.66 -17.83
CA GLY A 60 -16.66 20.25 -18.00
C GLY A 60 -16.67 21.76 -18.25
N ILE A 61 -15.51 22.42 -18.38
CA ILE A 61 -15.40 23.85 -18.65
C ILE A 61 -15.42 24.09 -20.16
N ASP A 62 -16.43 24.83 -20.61
CA ASP A 62 -16.58 25.24 -22.01
C ASP A 62 -16.32 26.74 -22.23
N GLU A 63 -16.23 27.12 -23.51
CA GLU A 63 -16.04 28.50 -23.95
C GLU A 63 -17.09 29.47 -23.40
N SER A 64 -18.33 29.02 -23.23
CA SER A 64 -19.42 29.89 -22.78
C SER A 64 -19.23 30.33 -21.33
N MET A 65 -18.61 29.48 -20.51
CA MET A 65 -18.31 29.74 -19.09
C MET A 65 -17.16 30.74 -18.92
N VAL A 66 -16.13 30.66 -19.77
CA VAL A 66 -14.92 31.48 -19.63
C VAL A 66 -14.96 32.79 -20.43
N LYS A 67 -15.80 32.90 -21.46
CA LYS A 67 -15.78 34.05 -22.39
C LYS A 67 -16.04 35.40 -21.73
N GLN A 68 -16.90 35.44 -20.72
CA GLN A 68 -17.23 36.66 -19.95
C GLN A 68 -16.53 36.70 -18.59
N ALA A 69 -15.71 35.70 -18.29
CA ALA A 69 -14.94 35.64 -17.05
C ALA A 69 -13.81 36.70 -17.06
N PRO A 70 -13.34 37.15 -15.89
CA PRO A 70 -12.21 38.07 -15.79
C PRO A 70 -10.94 37.47 -16.41
N LEU A 71 -9.98 38.32 -16.76
CA LEU A 71 -8.64 37.86 -17.12
C LEU A 71 -7.87 37.52 -15.85
N PHE A 72 -6.86 36.65 -15.96
CA PHE A 72 -6.03 36.32 -14.80
C PHE A 72 -5.41 37.56 -14.14
N GLN A 73 -4.94 38.53 -14.94
CA GLN A 73 -4.40 39.81 -14.46
C GLN A 73 -5.37 40.60 -13.55
N ASP A 74 -6.69 40.43 -13.74
CA ASP A 74 -7.69 41.15 -12.96
C ASP A 74 -7.91 40.47 -11.59
N VAL A 75 -7.63 39.17 -11.51
CA VAL A 75 -7.77 38.32 -10.31
C VAL A 75 -6.45 38.19 -9.54
N ALA A 76 -5.32 38.37 -10.21
CA ALA A 76 -3.97 38.23 -9.65
C ALA A 76 -3.74 38.97 -8.30
N PRO A 77 -4.21 40.22 -8.08
CA PRO A 77 -4.02 40.90 -6.80
C PRO A 77 -4.61 40.13 -5.62
N MET A 78 -5.80 39.54 -5.80
CA MET A 78 -6.47 38.76 -4.75
C MET A 78 -5.72 37.48 -4.45
N VAL A 79 -5.22 36.79 -5.49
CA VAL A 79 -4.45 35.55 -5.31
C VAL A 79 -3.16 35.80 -4.53
N VAL A 80 -2.47 36.90 -4.83
CA VAL A 80 -1.26 37.30 -4.09
C VAL A 80 -1.57 37.61 -2.63
N GLU A 81 -2.68 38.30 -2.36
CA GLU A 81 -3.14 38.59 -0.99
C GLU A 81 -3.49 37.31 -0.21
N LEU A 82 -4.13 36.33 -0.84
CA LEU A 82 -4.40 35.03 -0.24
C LEU A 82 -3.10 34.31 0.15
N LEU A 83 -2.11 34.27 -0.74
CA LEU A 83 -0.83 33.59 -0.53
C LEU A 83 0.10 34.29 0.47
N GLN A 84 -0.15 35.56 0.79
CA GLN A 84 0.73 36.32 1.66
C GLN A 84 0.80 35.71 3.07
N GLY A 85 2.00 35.28 3.46
CA GLY A 85 2.27 34.67 4.76
C GLY A 85 1.69 33.26 4.93
N ALA A 86 1.23 32.63 3.85
CA ALA A 86 0.68 31.28 3.86
C ALA A 86 1.61 30.27 3.19
N ALA A 87 1.44 28.98 3.50
CA ALA A 87 2.00 27.90 2.70
C ALA A 87 1.03 27.51 1.57
N PHE A 88 1.56 27.37 0.36
CA PHE A 88 0.83 26.90 -0.81
C PHE A 88 0.70 25.39 -0.77
N VAL A 89 -0.51 24.88 -0.86
CA VAL A 89 -0.81 23.45 -0.83
C VAL A 89 -1.55 23.08 -2.11
N ALA A 90 -1.19 21.95 -2.73
CA ALA A 90 -1.95 21.42 -3.86
C ALA A 90 -1.81 19.89 -3.93
N HIS A 91 -2.58 19.26 -4.81
CA HIS A 91 -2.50 17.83 -5.09
C HIS A 91 -1.72 17.60 -6.39
N ASN A 92 -0.38 17.50 -6.29
CA ASN A 92 0.62 17.71 -7.36
C ASN A 92 1.07 19.17 -7.51
N VAL A 93 1.72 19.69 -6.47
CA VAL A 93 2.18 21.09 -6.40
C VAL A 93 3.01 21.52 -7.60
N HIS A 94 3.81 20.63 -8.18
CA HIS A 94 4.62 20.98 -9.34
C HIS A 94 3.77 21.51 -10.51
N PHE A 95 2.55 21.00 -10.69
CA PHE A 95 1.65 21.46 -11.73
C PHE A 95 1.08 22.84 -11.39
N ASP A 96 0.33 22.94 -10.29
CA ASP A 96 -0.43 24.15 -9.93
C ASP A 96 0.49 25.34 -9.67
N TRP A 97 1.57 25.12 -8.93
CA TRP A 97 2.52 26.19 -8.60
C TRP A 97 3.15 26.79 -9.85
N ASN A 98 3.54 25.97 -10.83
CA ASN A 98 4.21 26.45 -12.02
C ASN A 98 3.27 27.19 -12.98
N PHE A 99 2.02 26.73 -13.12
CA PHE A 99 0.99 27.48 -13.86
C PHE A 99 0.69 28.82 -13.20
N LEU A 100 0.47 28.80 -11.88
CA LEU A 100 0.15 30.00 -11.13
C LEU A 100 1.29 31.03 -11.19
N THR A 101 2.53 30.59 -10.97
CA THR A 101 3.70 31.48 -11.00
C THR A 101 3.90 32.10 -12.38
N GLU A 102 3.68 31.34 -13.46
CA GLU A 102 3.82 31.89 -14.81
C GLU A 102 2.74 32.92 -15.13
N GLU A 103 1.48 32.70 -14.74
CA GLU A 103 0.41 33.68 -14.91
C GLU A 103 0.64 34.93 -14.05
N LEU A 104 1.08 34.77 -12.80
CA LEU A 104 1.46 35.87 -11.91
C LEU A 104 2.60 36.70 -12.50
N ARG A 105 3.62 36.04 -13.05
CA ARG A 105 4.75 36.69 -13.73
C ARG A 105 4.28 37.53 -14.92
N GLN A 106 3.36 37.01 -15.73
CA GLN A 106 2.77 37.75 -16.85
C GLN A 106 1.87 38.90 -16.41
N ALA A 107 1.23 38.79 -15.24
CA ALA A 107 0.46 39.86 -14.62
C ALA A 107 1.32 40.91 -13.88
N GLY A 108 2.66 40.74 -13.83
CA GLY A 108 3.60 41.68 -13.21
C GLY A 108 4.01 41.36 -11.78
N TYR A 109 3.63 40.19 -11.25
CA TYR A 109 3.98 39.72 -9.90
C TYR A 109 5.12 38.69 -10.00
N THR A 110 6.37 39.14 -9.81
CA THR A 110 7.57 38.30 -10.03
C THR A 110 8.21 37.71 -8.78
N GLU A 111 7.77 38.11 -7.59
CA GLU A 111 8.40 37.74 -6.30
C GLU A 111 7.39 37.11 -5.32
N VAL A 112 6.62 36.12 -5.78
CA VAL A 112 5.73 35.35 -4.88
C VAL A 112 6.50 34.16 -4.33
N HIS A 113 6.75 34.20 -3.03
CA HIS A 113 7.46 33.16 -2.29
C HIS A 113 6.60 32.65 -1.14
N CYS A 114 6.37 31.35 -1.13
CA CYS A 114 5.69 30.65 -0.05
C CYS A 114 6.27 29.24 0.10
N PRO A 115 6.27 28.66 1.30
CA PRO A 115 6.47 27.22 1.48
C PRO A 115 5.45 26.45 0.66
N LYS A 116 5.84 25.31 0.12
CA LYS A 116 5.02 24.48 -0.76
C LYS A 116 4.78 23.13 -0.13
N VAL A 117 3.55 22.62 -0.20
CA VAL A 117 3.20 21.30 0.36
C VAL A 117 2.42 20.49 -0.65
N ASP A 118 2.98 19.36 -1.07
CA ASP A 118 2.34 18.44 -1.99
C ASP A 118 1.58 17.35 -1.23
N THR A 119 0.26 17.35 -1.37
CA THR A 119 -0.59 16.34 -0.73
C THR A 119 -0.41 14.95 -1.34
N VAL A 120 0.12 14.81 -2.56
CA VAL A 120 0.48 13.51 -3.14
C VAL A 120 1.68 12.92 -2.40
N GLU A 121 2.72 13.71 -2.16
CA GLU A 121 3.90 13.27 -1.39
C GLU A 121 3.50 12.91 0.05
N LEU A 122 2.69 13.75 0.70
CA LEU A 122 2.15 13.45 2.03
C LEU A 122 1.31 12.17 2.03
N ALA A 123 0.44 11.97 1.05
CA ALA A 123 -0.34 10.75 0.91
C ALA A 123 0.57 9.53 0.73
N GLN A 124 1.63 9.63 -0.06
CA GLN A 124 2.59 8.55 -0.25
C GLN A 124 3.26 8.16 1.07
N ILE A 125 3.66 9.15 1.89
CA ILE A 125 4.31 8.93 3.19
C ILE A 125 3.33 8.35 4.21
N LEU A 126 2.15 8.96 4.35
CA LEU A 126 1.19 8.68 5.42
C LEU A 126 0.26 7.50 5.13
N LEU A 127 0.01 7.23 3.84
CA LEU A 127 -0.78 6.10 3.34
C LEU A 127 0.10 5.19 2.47
N PRO A 128 1.15 4.58 3.03
CA PRO A 128 2.17 3.88 2.25
C PRO A 128 1.65 2.60 1.56
N THR A 129 0.49 2.09 1.99
CA THR A 129 -0.19 0.90 1.48
C THR A 129 -1.33 1.21 0.51
N ALA A 130 -1.57 2.48 0.14
CA ALA A 130 -2.65 2.83 -0.78
C ALA A 130 -2.35 2.38 -2.22
N ASP A 131 -3.38 1.85 -2.91
CA ASP A 131 -3.29 1.41 -4.30
C ASP A 131 -3.15 2.57 -5.29
N SER A 132 -3.75 3.72 -4.96
CA SER A 132 -3.76 4.93 -5.78
C SER A 132 -3.60 6.16 -4.89
N TYR A 133 -2.89 7.15 -5.42
CA TYR A 133 -2.68 8.45 -4.79
C TYR A 133 -3.42 9.58 -5.51
N LYS A 134 -4.34 9.26 -6.42
CA LYS A 134 -5.18 10.25 -7.09
C LYS A 134 -6.22 10.78 -6.12
N LEU A 135 -6.48 12.08 -6.14
CA LEU A 135 -7.45 12.75 -5.27
C LEU A 135 -8.80 12.03 -5.23
N ARG A 136 -9.37 11.69 -6.40
CA ARG A 136 -10.66 10.99 -6.48
C ARG A 136 -10.69 9.65 -5.75
N ASP A 137 -9.60 8.89 -5.78
CA ASP A 137 -9.53 7.58 -5.13
C ASP A 137 -9.36 7.75 -3.62
N LEU A 138 -8.51 8.70 -3.20
CA LEU A 138 -8.32 9.04 -1.79
C LEU A 138 -9.58 9.65 -1.16
N ALA A 139 -10.27 10.57 -1.86
CA ALA A 139 -11.51 11.18 -1.39
C ALA A 139 -12.60 10.14 -1.14
N LYS A 140 -12.76 9.16 -2.03
CA LYS A 140 -13.68 8.02 -1.83
C LYS A 140 -13.30 7.17 -0.63
N GLN A 141 -12.02 6.88 -0.46
CA GLN A 141 -11.51 6.07 0.65
C GLN A 141 -11.71 6.77 2.00
N HIS A 142 -11.60 8.10 2.02
CA HIS A 142 -11.73 8.94 3.21
C HIS A 142 -13.14 9.50 3.42
N GLU A 143 -14.12 9.02 2.66
CA GLU A 143 -15.54 9.42 2.73
C GLU A 143 -15.75 10.95 2.62
N LEU A 144 -14.93 11.63 1.84
CA LEU A 144 -15.03 13.08 1.60
C LEU A 144 -16.16 13.38 0.60
N GLU A 145 -16.91 14.47 0.83
CA GLU A 145 -17.92 14.94 -0.12
C GLU A 145 -17.22 15.43 -1.40
N HIS A 146 -17.51 14.76 -2.51
CA HIS A 146 -16.87 15.03 -3.81
C HIS A 146 -17.94 15.02 -4.91
N ASP A 147 -18.88 15.96 -4.76
CA ASP A 147 -20.14 16.01 -5.50
C ASP A 147 -19.97 16.37 -6.99
N GLN A 148 -18.87 17.04 -7.36
CA GLN A 148 -18.55 17.40 -8.74
C GLN A 148 -17.05 17.20 -9.04
N PRO A 149 -16.60 15.97 -9.34
CA PRO A 149 -15.23 15.70 -9.75
C PRO A 149 -14.86 16.53 -11.00
N HIS A 150 -13.65 17.12 -11.03
CA HIS A 150 -13.12 17.95 -12.12
C HIS A 150 -13.69 19.36 -12.17
N ARG A 151 -13.90 19.94 -10.99
CA ARG A 151 -14.16 21.36 -10.80
C ARG A 151 -13.21 21.87 -9.74
N ALA A 152 -12.47 22.92 -10.06
CA ALA A 152 -11.42 23.41 -9.16
C ALA A 152 -11.91 23.68 -7.73
N ASP A 153 -13.13 24.21 -7.56
CA ASP A 153 -13.71 24.48 -6.25
C ASP A 153 -14.01 23.21 -5.45
N SER A 154 -14.53 22.16 -6.11
CA SER A 154 -14.78 20.87 -5.45
C SER A 154 -13.48 20.13 -5.16
N ASP A 155 -12.49 20.21 -6.05
CA ASP A 155 -11.19 19.54 -5.92
C ASP A 155 -10.30 20.23 -4.87
N ALA A 156 -10.29 21.56 -4.82
CA ALA A 156 -9.56 22.33 -3.80
C ALA A 156 -10.12 22.07 -2.39
N LEU A 157 -11.45 21.99 -2.25
CA LEU A 157 -12.09 21.68 -0.97
C LEU A 157 -11.76 20.26 -0.50
N ALA A 158 -11.90 19.26 -1.38
CA ALA A 158 -11.54 17.88 -1.06
C ALA A 158 -10.04 17.75 -0.70
N THR A 159 -9.17 18.50 -1.40
CA THR A 159 -7.74 18.55 -1.10
C THR A 159 -7.47 19.19 0.27
N ALA A 160 -8.21 20.23 0.65
CA ALA A 160 -8.08 20.88 1.96
C ALA A 160 -8.49 19.97 3.11
N GLU A 161 -9.62 19.27 2.97
CA GLU A 161 -10.08 18.28 3.94
C GLU A 161 -9.09 17.12 4.08
N LEU A 162 -8.60 16.59 2.97
CA LEU A 162 -7.58 15.54 2.96
C LEU A 162 -6.28 16.02 3.63
N PHE A 163 -5.84 17.25 3.35
CA PHE A 163 -4.66 17.84 3.96
C PHE A 163 -4.80 17.99 5.48
N LEU A 164 -5.95 18.44 5.97
CA LEU A 164 -6.25 18.51 7.41
C LEU A 164 -6.17 17.14 8.07
N GLN A 165 -6.66 16.09 7.40
CA GLN A 165 -6.50 14.71 7.87
C GLN A 165 -5.03 14.30 7.94
N PHE A 166 -4.21 14.66 6.95
CA PHE A 166 -2.77 14.39 6.98
C PHE A 166 -2.05 15.11 8.13
N LEU A 167 -2.41 16.37 8.43
CA LEU A 167 -1.87 17.07 9.60
C LEU A 167 -2.20 16.33 10.91
N ASN A 168 -3.43 15.83 11.05
CA ASN A 168 -3.85 15.02 12.19
C ASN A 168 -3.10 13.67 12.26
N GLU A 169 -2.87 13.01 11.13
CA GLU A 169 -2.07 11.77 11.10
C GLU A 169 -0.60 12.02 11.49
N ILE A 170 0.00 13.12 11.04
CA ILE A 170 1.36 13.52 11.47
C ILE A 170 1.41 13.73 12.98
N GLU A 171 0.41 14.38 13.58
CA GLU A 171 0.34 14.56 15.03
C GLU A 171 0.32 13.23 15.80
N LYS A 172 -0.30 12.19 15.24
CA LYS A 172 -0.37 10.86 15.85
C LYS A 172 0.95 10.08 15.78
N LEU A 173 1.84 10.41 14.85
CA LEU A 173 3.09 9.66 14.65
C LEU A 173 3.97 9.62 15.92
N PRO A 174 4.71 8.53 16.16
CA PRO A 174 5.68 8.44 17.24
C PRO A 174 6.76 9.51 17.13
N LEU A 175 7.28 9.97 18.28
CA LEU A 175 8.38 10.95 18.32
C LEU A 175 9.59 10.52 17.47
N VAL A 176 10.01 9.26 17.58
CA VAL A 176 11.16 8.74 16.81
C VAL A 176 10.88 8.71 15.31
N THR A 177 9.63 8.44 14.91
CA THR A 177 9.21 8.48 13.50
C THR A 177 9.25 9.91 12.98
N LEU A 178 8.71 10.87 13.73
CA LEU A 178 8.77 12.30 13.37
C LEU A 178 10.21 12.80 13.24
N GLN A 179 11.10 12.40 14.15
CA GLN A 179 12.52 12.76 14.09
C GLN A 179 13.18 12.22 12.82
N SER A 180 12.97 10.95 12.48
CA SER A 180 13.51 10.39 11.24
C SER A 180 12.88 11.00 9.99
N LEU A 181 11.60 11.39 10.01
CA LEU A 181 10.98 12.14 8.90
C LEU A 181 11.58 13.54 8.75
N TYR A 182 11.89 14.21 9.87
CA TYR A 182 12.52 15.52 9.87
C TYR A 182 13.95 15.46 9.31
N GLU A 183 14.72 14.40 9.62
CA GLU A 183 16.05 14.19 9.02
C GLU A 183 16.01 13.99 7.50
N LEU A 184 14.87 13.52 6.96
CA LEU A 184 14.67 13.33 5.53
C LEU A 184 14.04 14.55 4.83
N SER A 185 13.55 15.55 5.58
CA SER A 185 12.71 16.60 5.01
C SER A 185 13.42 17.53 4.03
N ASP A 186 14.74 17.64 4.13
CA ASP A 186 15.55 18.46 3.21
C ASP A 186 15.56 17.91 1.77
N VAL A 187 15.19 16.64 1.58
CA VAL A 187 15.16 15.96 0.27
C VAL A 187 13.74 15.94 -0.32
N PHE A 188 12.72 16.20 0.50
CA PHE A 188 11.33 16.18 0.07
C PHE A 188 11.00 17.34 -0.88
N GLN A 189 9.93 17.17 -1.65
CA GLN A 189 9.40 18.24 -2.49
C GLN A 189 8.59 19.24 -1.67
N SER A 190 7.99 18.76 -0.58
CA SER A 190 7.18 19.54 0.34
C SER A 190 8.01 20.13 1.48
N ASP A 191 7.81 21.42 1.72
CA ASP A 191 8.36 22.19 2.83
C ASP A 191 7.60 21.88 4.14
N ILE A 192 7.78 20.66 4.67
CA ILE A 192 7.06 20.17 5.87
C ILE A 192 7.91 20.16 7.14
N ALA A 193 9.16 20.61 7.08
CA ALA A 193 10.10 20.63 8.22
C ALA A 193 9.50 21.35 9.44
N ASP A 194 8.81 22.47 9.23
CA ASP A 194 8.15 23.25 10.28
C ASP A 194 6.91 22.56 10.87
N VAL A 195 6.23 21.71 10.08
CA VAL A 195 5.14 20.87 10.58
C VAL A 195 5.69 19.76 11.47
N LEU A 196 6.77 19.12 11.03
CA LEU A 196 7.42 18.04 11.77
C LEU A 196 8.06 18.55 13.07
N SER A 197 8.83 19.64 13.02
CA SER A 197 9.54 20.20 14.17
C SER A 197 8.59 20.67 15.28
N GLU A 198 7.46 21.29 14.93
CA GLU A 198 6.43 21.67 15.90
C GLU A 198 5.85 20.44 16.62
N ASN A 199 5.50 19.39 15.87
CA ASN A 199 4.98 18.15 16.44
C ASN A 199 6.01 17.43 17.32
N ILE A 200 7.30 17.48 16.95
CA ILE A 200 8.41 17.00 17.78
C ILE A 200 8.45 17.76 19.11
N LEU A 201 8.43 19.10 19.07
CA LEU A 201 8.45 19.95 20.27
C LEU A 201 7.25 19.69 21.18
N LYS A 202 6.03 19.62 20.62
CA LYS A 202 4.80 19.28 21.35
C LYS A 202 4.94 17.95 22.10
N LYS A 203 5.45 16.90 21.45
CA LYS A 203 5.65 15.58 22.08
C LYS A 203 6.76 15.56 23.12
N MET A 204 7.82 16.34 22.93
CA MET A 204 8.88 16.49 23.94
C MET A 204 8.36 17.18 25.21
N MET A 205 7.49 18.17 25.07
CA MET A 205 6.90 18.91 26.20
C MET A 205 5.86 18.10 26.98
N ASN A 206 5.02 17.31 26.29
CA ASN A 206 3.93 16.55 26.91
C ASN A 206 4.38 15.25 27.62
N GLY A 207 5.67 14.95 27.60
CA GLY A 207 6.25 13.75 28.19
C GLY A 207 5.95 12.46 27.41
N ARG A 208 6.69 11.38 27.73
CA ARG A 208 6.46 10.06 27.12
C ARG A 208 5.20 9.42 27.71
N LYS A 209 4.02 9.74 27.18
CA LYS A 209 2.86 8.86 27.37
C LYS A 209 3.15 7.53 26.67
N ALA A 210 2.94 6.42 27.37
CA ALA A 210 3.06 5.10 26.76
C ALA A 210 1.99 5.00 25.67
N ALA A 211 2.42 5.01 24.40
CA ALA A 211 1.46 4.99 23.31
C ALA A 211 0.79 3.62 23.19
N GLU A 212 -0.51 3.66 22.97
CA GLU A 212 -1.32 2.51 22.60
C GLU A 212 -0.99 2.14 21.14
N GLY A 213 -0.70 0.87 20.86
CA GLY A 213 -0.52 0.38 19.49
C GLY A 213 0.91 0.23 18.93
N TYR A 214 1.96 0.84 19.50
CA TYR A 214 3.35 0.65 19.01
C TYR A 214 4.40 0.48 20.12
N GLU A 215 5.51 -0.19 19.79
CA GLU A 215 6.72 -0.31 20.61
C GLU A 215 7.88 0.42 19.93
N VAL A 216 8.82 0.97 20.70
CA VAL A 216 10.03 1.60 20.17
C VAL A 216 11.22 0.70 20.49
N TYR A 217 11.99 0.33 19.47
CA TYR A 217 13.21 -0.44 19.62
C TYR A 217 14.29 0.14 18.71
N ARG A 218 15.45 0.48 19.29
CA ARG A 218 16.61 1.08 18.57
C ARG A 218 16.20 2.26 17.67
N ASN A 219 15.46 3.21 18.24
CA ASN A 219 14.95 4.41 17.58
C ASN A 219 13.99 4.17 16.39
N ILE A 220 13.47 2.96 16.23
CA ILE A 220 12.43 2.65 15.25
C ILE A 220 11.17 2.26 16.00
N ALA A 221 10.04 2.89 15.65
CA ALA A 221 8.74 2.51 16.15
C ALA A 221 8.13 1.41 15.28
N LEU A 222 7.60 0.37 15.92
CA LEU A 222 6.98 -0.79 15.29
C LEU A 222 5.60 -1.03 15.88
N ARG A 223 4.65 -1.51 15.08
CA ARG A 223 3.35 -1.97 15.56
C ARG A 223 3.51 -2.98 16.71
N LYS A 224 2.79 -2.77 17.82
CA LYS A 224 2.69 -3.73 18.92
C LYS A 224 2.04 -5.00 18.41
N ARG A 225 2.55 -6.12 18.90
CA ARG A 225 2.10 -7.44 18.45
C ARG A 225 0.96 -7.96 19.30
N ASN A 226 0.07 -8.71 18.66
CA ASN A 226 -0.85 -9.61 19.33
C ASN A 226 -0.29 -11.03 19.25
N TYR A 227 0.08 -11.61 20.39
CA TYR A 227 0.62 -12.98 20.49
C TYR A 227 -0.49 -14.04 20.68
N ALA A 228 -1.70 -13.78 20.19
CA ALA A 228 -2.79 -14.74 20.33
C ALA A 228 -2.48 -15.98 19.47
N LEU A 229 -2.19 -17.10 20.13
CA LEU A 229 -2.13 -18.42 19.52
C LEU A 229 -3.54 -18.99 19.56
N ASN A 230 -4.16 -19.23 18.41
CA ASN A 230 -5.38 -20.01 18.34
C ASN A 230 -4.98 -21.48 18.37
N LEU A 231 -5.47 -22.20 19.37
CA LEU A 231 -5.35 -23.65 19.37
C LEU A 231 -6.36 -24.21 18.36
N SER A 232 -5.90 -25.11 17.48
CA SER A 232 -6.77 -25.81 16.53
C SER A 232 -7.64 -26.82 17.28
N GLU A 233 -8.95 -26.75 17.05
CA GLU A 233 -9.88 -27.79 17.52
C GLU A 233 -9.94 -28.92 16.48
N THR A 234 -9.95 -30.18 16.93
CA THR A 234 -9.92 -31.33 16.02
C THR A 234 -11.31 -31.72 15.51
N CYS A 235 -11.40 -32.01 14.21
CA CYS A 235 -12.63 -32.46 13.55
C CYS A 235 -12.81 -33.98 13.65
N SER A 236 -13.83 -34.43 14.39
CA SER A 236 -14.16 -35.86 14.55
C SER A 236 -14.91 -36.48 13.34
N SER A 237 -15.51 -35.66 12.48
CA SER A 237 -16.43 -36.15 11.43
C SER A 237 -15.73 -36.89 10.27
N LYS A 238 -16.50 -37.68 9.49
CA LYS A 238 -16.03 -38.31 8.24
C LYS A 238 -16.03 -37.29 7.09
N PHE A 239 -15.15 -37.48 6.11
CA PHE A 239 -14.92 -36.49 5.04
C PHE A 239 -16.18 -36.19 4.22
N ASP A 240 -16.93 -37.20 3.79
CA ASP A 240 -18.15 -36.94 3.00
C ASP A 240 -19.19 -36.14 3.79
N ALA A 241 -19.38 -36.45 5.07
CA ALA A 241 -20.32 -35.73 5.94
C ALA A 241 -19.87 -34.28 6.16
N PHE A 242 -18.57 -34.08 6.38
CA PHE A 242 -17.95 -32.76 6.44
C PHE A 242 -18.16 -31.97 5.15
N LEU A 243 -17.87 -32.58 3.99
CA LEU A 243 -17.93 -31.95 2.69
C LEU A 243 -19.36 -31.49 2.35
N HIS A 244 -20.35 -32.34 2.61
CA HIS A 244 -21.76 -31.98 2.44
C HIS A 244 -22.13 -30.75 3.28
N LYS A 245 -21.78 -30.76 4.57
CA LYS A 245 -22.05 -29.64 5.48
C LYS A 245 -21.33 -28.35 5.06
N ALA A 246 -20.07 -28.45 4.64
CA ALA A 246 -19.27 -27.31 4.18
C ALA A 246 -19.87 -26.68 2.91
N ILE A 247 -20.31 -27.49 1.95
CA ILE A 247 -20.96 -27.00 0.72
C ILE A 247 -22.29 -26.31 1.03
N ASP A 248 -23.07 -26.83 1.97
CA ASP A 248 -24.33 -26.19 2.39
C ASP A 248 -24.05 -24.86 3.11
N ASN A 249 -23.01 -24.79 3.95
CA ASN A 249 -22.57 -23.54 4.57
C ASN A 249 -22.05 -22.51 3.56
N LEU A 250 -21.38 -22.95 2.48
CA LEU A 250 -20.95 -22.07 1.38
C LEU A 250 -22.16 -21.40 0.71
N LYS A 251 -23.23 -22.15 0.43
CA LYS A 251 -24.46 -21.58 -0.15
C LYS A 251 -25.09 -20.50 0.74
N LEU A 252 -25.02 -20.66 2.06
CA LEU A 252 -25.57 -19.70 3.02
C LEU A 252 -24.73 -18.42 3.08
N ASN A 253 -23.40 -18.52 2.97
CA ASN A 253 -22.48 -17.39 3.11
C ASN A 253 -22.14 -16.71 1.77
N MET A 254 -22.46 -17.34 0.65
CA MET A 254 -22.23 -16.80 -0.70
C MET A 254 -23.53 -16.88 -1.53
N PRO A 255 -24.32 -15.79 -1.61
CA PRO A 255 -25.62 -15.78 -2.30
C PRO A 255 -25.55 -16.16 -3.79
N LYS A 256 -24.39 -15.97 -4.44
CA LYS A 256 -24.14 -16.34 -5.84
C LYS A 256 -23.40 -17.68 -6.00
N PHE A 257 -23.22 -18.44 -4.93
CA PHE A 257 -22.53 -19.72 -5.00
C PHE A 257 -23.42 -20.78 -5.67
N GLU A 258 -22.86 -21.41 -6.70
CA GLU A 258 -23.50 -22.48 -7.44
C GLU A 258 -22.77 -23.78 -7.18
N LYS A 259 -23.52 -24.80 -6.77
CA LYS A 259 -22.95 -26.14 -6.55
C LYS A 259 -22.60 -26.77 -7.89
N ARG A 260 -21.32 -27.07 -8.09
CA ARG A 260 -20.82 -27.73 -9.32
C ARG A 260 -20.40 -29.16 -9.02
N GLU A 261 -20.75 -30.09 -9.91
CA GLU A 261 -20.40 -31.49 -9.76
C GLU A 261 -18.89 -31.71 -9.95
N SER A 262 -18.29 -31.09 -10.97
CA SER A 262 -16.85 -31.12 -11.24
C SER A 262 -16.01 -30.68 -10.03
N GLN A 263 -16.47 -29.66 -9.31
CA GLN A 263 -15.80 -29.16 -8.11
C GLN A 263 -15.79 -30.22 -6.99
N GLN A 264 -16.89 -30.95 -6.79
CA GLN A 264 -16.96 -32.02 -5.79
C GLN A 264 -16.13 -33.24 -6.17
N ILE A 265 -16.09 -33.59 -7.46
CA ILE A 265 -15.24 -34.66 -7.98
C ILE A 265 -13.78 -34.32 -7.68
N MET A 266 -13.35 -33.09 -8.00
CA MET A 266 -12.00 -32.61 -7.70
C MET A 266 -11.70 -32.66 -6.19
N MET A 267 -12.60 -32.18 -5.33
CA MET A 267 -12.42 -32.21 -3.87
C MET A 267 -12.22 -33.64 -3.33
N LYS A 268 -13.00 -34.62 -3.82
CA LYS A 268 -12.89 -36.03 -3.42
C LYS A 268 -11.62 -36.68 -3.93
N GLU A 269 -11.23 -36.37 -5.16
CA GLU A 269 -10.00 -36.88 -5.77
C GLU A 269 -8.76 -36.35 -5.01
N ILE A 270 -8.73 -35.06 -4.69
CA ILE A 270 -7.65 -34.45 -3.89
C ILE A 270 -7.58 -35.07 -2.50
N TYR A 271 -8.72 -35.19 -1.80
CA TYR A 271 -8.72 -35.84 -0.48
C TYR A 271 -8.22 -37.28 -0.53
N THR A 272 -8.62 -38.05 -1.55
CA THR A 272 -8.16 -39.42 -1.74
C THR A 272 -6.66 -39.47 -2.02
N ALA A 273 -6.15 -38.55 -2.84
CA ALA A 273 -4.72 -38.44 -3.15
C ALA A 273 -3.88 -38.13 -1.91
N LEU A 274 -4.32 -37.16 -1.09
CA LEU A 274 -3.68 -36.80 0.19
C LEU A 274 -3.72 -37.97 1.19
N ARG A 275 -4.89 -38.61 1.35
CA ARG A 275 -5.07 -39.73 2.29
C ARG A 275 -4.21 -40.95 1.94
N ASP A 276 -4.10 -41.26 0.65
CA ASP A 276 -3.42 -42.45 0.14
C ASP A 276 -1.97 -42.17 -0.29
N SER A 277 -1.45 -40.95 -0.05
CA SER A 277 -0.12 -40.47 -0.43
C SER A 277 0.25 -40.79 -1.89
N ARG A 278 -0.64 -40.48 -2.84
CA ARG A 278 -0.44 -40.72 -4.28
C ARG A 278 -0.45 -39.44 -5.10
N PHE A 279 0.25 -39.46 -6.23
CA PHE A 279 0.14 -38.39 -7.22
C PHE A 279 -1.24 -38.38 -7.88
N SER A 280 -1.77 -37.18 -8.12
CA SER A 280 -2.98 -36.94 -8.90
C SER A 280 -2.76 -35.71 -9.79
N LEU A 281 -3.14 -35.83 -11.06
CA LEU A 281 -3.09 -34.76 -12.04
C LEU A 281 -4.52 -34.42 -12.44
N ILE A 282 -4.95 -33.19 -12.16
CA ILE A 282 -6.33 -32.75 -12.36
C ILE A 282 -6.33 -31.54 -13.28
N GLU A 283 -6.97 -31.69 -14.44
CA GLU A 283 -7.28 -30.56 -15.31
C GLU A 283 -8.65 -29.99 -14.93
N ALA A 284 -8.68 -28.71 -14.56
CA ALA A 284 -9.91 -28.01 -14.20
C ALA A 284 -10.03 -26.71 -14.99
N GLY A 285 -11.18 -26.50 -15.63
CA GLY A 285 -11.46 -25.29 -16.42
C GLY A 285 -11.42 -24.02 -15.56
N THR A 286 -11.24 -22.87 -16.22
CA THR A 286 -11.31 -21.56 -15.55
C THR A 286 -12.71 -21.29 -14.98
N GLY A 287 -12.79 -20.55 -13.87
CA GLY A 287 -14.08 -20.24 -13.21
C GLY A 287 -14.76 -21.40 -12.49
N THR A 288 -14.16 -22.60 -12.45
CA THR A 288 -14.73 -23.79 -11.78
C THR A 288 -14.69 -23.74 -10.25
N GLY A 289 -14.05 -22.73 -9.67
CA GLY A 289 -13.83 -22.63 -8.22
C GLY A 289 -12.70 -23.55 -7.73
N LYS A 290 -11.62 -23.67 -8.52
CA LYS A 290 -10.43 -24.50 -8.25
C LYS A 290 -9.85 -24.27 -6.87
N THR A 291 -9.73 -23.01 -6.47
CA THR A 291 -9.17 -22.58 -5.18
C THR A 291 -9.87 -23.22 -3.98
N LEU A 292 -11.21 -23.11 -3.92
CA LEU A 292 -11.98 -23.78 -2.88
C LEU A 292 -11.91 -25.31 -3.00
N ALA A 293 -11.81 -25.83 -4.23
CA ALA A 293 -11.76 -27.27 -4.49
C ALA A 293 -10.51 -27.95 -3.95
N TYR A 294 -9.36 -27.28 -3.92
CA TYR A 294 -8.17 -27.78 -3.26
C TYR A 294 -8.06 -27.36 -1.79
N LEU A 295 -8.50 -26.16 -1.39
CA LEU A 295 -8.36 -25.69 0.00
C LEU A 295 -9.20 -26.51 0.98
N LEU A 296 -10.47 -26.77 0.67
CA LEU A 296 -11.39 -27.49 1.56
C LEU A 296 -10.88 -28.89 1.97
N PRO A 297 -10.54 -29.79 1.03
CA PRO A 297 -10.02 -31.11 1.38
C PRO A 297 -8.66 -31.03 2.07
N SER A 298 -7.81 -30.06 1.71
CA SER A 298 -6.48 -29.87 2.31
C SER A 298 -6.56 -29.47 3.77
N ILE A 299 -7.41 -28.49 4.10
CA ILE A 299 -7.60 -28.04 5.49
C ILE A 299 -8.18 -29.18 6.33
N TYR A 300 -9.20 -29.87 5.83
CA TYR A 300 -9.76 -31.01 6.55
C TYR A 300 -8.73 -32.12 6.77
N PHE A 301 -7.91 -32.42 5.77
CA PHE A 301 -6.84 -33.40 5.88
C PHE A 301 -5.83 -32.96 6.94
N ALA A 302 -5.32 -31.72 6.84
CA ALA A 302 -4.28 -31.20 7.70
C ALA A 302 -4.68 -31.21 9.18
N THR A 303 -5.87 -30.67 9.49
CA THR A 303 -6.37 -30.64 10.87
C THR A 303 -6.69 -32.03 11.42
N LYS A 304 -7.05 -33.00 10.58
CA LYS A 304 -7.40 -34.36 11.03
C LYS A 304 -6.19 -35.27 11.21
N LYS A 305 -5.16 -35.09 10.40
CA LYS A 305 -3.93 -35.88 10.44
C LYS A 305 -2.82 -35.23 11.25
N GLU A 306 -2.98 -33.95 11.60
CA GLU A 306 -1.92 -33.13 12.20
C GLU A 306 -0.67 -33.09 11.31
N GLU A 307 -0.88 -33.15 9.99
CA GLU A 307 0.16 -33.13 8.95
C GLU A 307 -0.07 -31.90 8.05
N PRO A 308 0.92 -31.01 7.88
CA PRO A 308 0.72 -29.80 7.09
C PRO A 308 0.54 -30.11 5.60
N VAL A 309 -0.20 -29.25 4.89
CA VAL A 309 -0.30 -29.29 3.42
C VAL A 309 0.27 -28.01 2.83
N ILE A 310 1.21 -28.17 1.88
CA ILE A 310 1.81 -27.05 1.16
C ILE A 310 1.01 -26.79 -0.12
N ILE A 311 0.64 -25.54 -0.33
CA ILE A 311 -0.01 -25.06 -1.54
C ILE A 311 0.96 -24.11 -2.24
N SER A 312 1.47 -24.55 -3.37
CA SER A 312 2.37 -23.79 -4.21
C SER A 312 1.58 -23.14 -5.34
N THR A 313 1.64 -21.81 -5.44
CA THR A 313 0.97 -21.04 -6.49
C THR A 313 1.97 -20.29 -7.36
N GLN A 314 1.54 -19.87 -8.55
CA GLN A 314 2.42 -19.13 -9.45
C GLN A 314 2.55 -17.64 -9.11
N THR A 315 1.44 -16.96 -8.80
CA THR A 315 1.41 -15.49 -8.72
C THR A 315 1.12 -14.99 -7.31
N VAL A 316 1.70 -13.84 -6.97
CA VAL A 316 1.43 -13.12 -5.70
C VAL A 316 -0.04 -12.72 -5.61
N GLN A 317 -0.65 -12.31 -6.72
CA GLN A 317 -2.06 -11.91 -6.75
C GLN A 317 -2.98 -13.07 -6.34
N LEU A 318 -2.69 -14.30 -6.77
CA LEU A 318 -3.47 -15.46 -6.38
C LEU A 318 -3.29 -15.80 -4.89
N GLN A 319 -2.07 -15.64 -4.36
CA GLN A 319 -1.81 -15.80 -2.93
C GLN A 319 -2.60 -14.81 -2.10
N GLN A 320 -2.61 -13.54 -2.53
CA GLN A 320 -3.34 -12.48 -1.85
C GLN A 320 -4.84 -12.73 -1.89
N GLN A 321 -5.37 -13.14 -3.05
CA GLN A 321 -6.78 -13.53 -3.18
C GLN A 321 -7.12 -14.59 -2.13
N ILE A 322 -6.38 -15.70 -2.11
CA ILE A 322 -6.57 -16.81 -1.16
C ILE A 322 -6.64 -16.29 0.27
N LEU A 323 -5.68 -15.45 0.69
CA LEU A 323 -5.57 -14.99 2.07
C LEU A 323 -6.63 -13.96 2.47
N GLU A 324 -7.03 -13.07 1.57
CA GLU A 324 -7.97 -11.99 1.88
C GLU A 324 -9.44 -12.38 1.70
N LYS A 325 -9.71 -13.35 0.82
CA LYS A 325 -11.08 -13.73 0.46
C LYS A 325 -11.41 -15.17 0.85
N GLU A 326 -10.64 -16.14 0.37
CA GLU A 326 -10.98 -17.56 0.54
C GLU A 326 -10.73 -18.05 1.97
N ILE A 327 -9.59 -17.71 2.60
CA ILE A 327 -9.29 -18.14 3.98
C ILE A 327 -10.29 -17.54 4.99
N PRO A 328 -10.62 -16.24 4.98
CA PRO A 328 -11.62 -15.69 5.91
C PRO A 328 -13.02 -16.27 5.70
N LEU A 329 -13.38 -16.60 4.45
CA LEU A 329 -14.61 -17.34 4.16
C LEU A 329 -14.55 -18.74 4.76
N LEU A 330 -13.45 -19.46 4.56
CA LEU A 330 -13.26 -20.82 5.08
C LEU A 330 -13.31 -20.83 6.61
N GLN A 331 -12.65 -19.89 7.29
CA GLN A 331 -12.71 -19.73 8.75
C GLN A 331 -14.13 -19.56 9.28
N LYS A 332 -15.05 -18.94 8.53
CA LYS A 332 -16.47 -18.79 8.92
C LYS A 332 -17.30 -20.06 8.74
N ILE A 333 -16.99 -20.88 7.72
CA ILE A 333 -17.81 -22.05 7.37
C ILE A 333 -17.30 -23.35 8.00
N MET A 334 -16.01 -23.41 8.34
CA MET A 334 -15.38 -24.59 8.91
C MET A 334 -15.88 -24.81 10.34
N PRO A 335 -16.19 -26.06 10.74
CA PRO A 335 -16.64 -26.36 12.09
C PRO A 335 -15.48 -26.44 13.10
N PHE A 336 -14.28 -26.00 12.73
CA PHE A 336 -13.06 -26.04 13.53
C PHE A 336 -12.12 -24.91 13.09
N SER A 337 -11.19 -24.54 13.98
CA SER A 337 -10.11 -23.58 13.70
C SER A 337 -8.96 -24.26 12.95
N PHE A 338 -8.32 -23.51 12.07
CA PHE A 338 -7.11 -23.92 11.35
C PHE A 338 -6.23 -22.69 11.11
N GLU A 339 -4.92 -22.93 11.02
CA GLU A 339 -3.91 -21.89 10.81
C GLU A 339 -3.33 -21.96 9.41
N VAL A 340 -3.21 -20.78 8.78
CA VAL A 340 -2.61 -20.62 7.45
C VAL A 340 -1.44 -19.66 7.53
N ALA A 341 -0.32 -20.06 6.92
CA ALA A 341 0.87 -19.25 6.78
C ALA A 341 1.15 -18.95 5.31
N LEU A 342 1.51 -17.70 5.02
CA LEU A 342 2.12 -17.31 3.76
C LEU A 342 3.64 -17.24 3.93
N LEU A 343 4.38 -17.94 3.08
CA LEU A 343 5.83 -17.85 3.03
C LEU A 343 6.29 -17.45 1.63
N LYS A 344 6.95 -16.29 1.55
CA LYS A 344 7.59 -15.80 0.33
C LYS A 344 9.12 -15.91 0.42
N GLY A 345 9.80 -15.63 -0.69
CA GLY A 345 11.26 -15.55 -0.69
C GLY A 345 11.77 -14.43 0.22
N ARG A 346 12.99 -14.59 0.77
CA ARG A 346 13.59 -13.63 1.73
C ARG A 346 13.56 -12.17 1.26
N LYS A 347 13.73 -11.94 -0.05
CA LYS A 347 13.73 -10.60 -0.67
C LYS A 347 12.40 -9.86 -0.56
N HIS A 348 11.30 -10.55 -0.22
CA HIS A 348 10.01 -9.91 0.07
C HIS A 348 9.94 -9.31 1.47
N TYR A 349 10.83 -9.66 2.40
CA TYR A 349 10.72 -9.21 3.78
C TYR A 349 11.75 -8.14 4.11
N LEU A 350 11.31 -7.05 4.73
CA LEU A 350 12.20 -6.01 5.25
C LEU A 350 13.17 -6.58 6.29
N CYS A 351 14.46 -6.26 6.17
CA CYS A 351 15.44 -6.51 7.22
C CYS A 351 15.61 -5.26 8.08
N LEU A 352 15.02 -5.27 9.28
CA LEU A 352 15.09 -4.12 10.22
C LEU A 352 16.52 -3.72 10.58
N HIS A 353 17.44 -4.68 10.65
CA HIS A 353 18.86 -4.40 10.85
C HIS A 353 19.42 -3.53 9.72
N LYS A 354 19.23 -3.95 8.46
CA LYS A 354 19.75 -3.19 7.32
C LYS A 354 19.04 -1.85 7.16
N PHE A 355 17.75 -1.78 7.48
CA PHE A 355 17.00 -0.54 7.48
C PHE A 355 17.51 0.45 8.52
N GLU A 356 17.85 -0.02 9.73
CA GLU A 356 18.50 0.81 10.78
C GLU A 356 19.79 1.46 10.25
N TYR A 357 20.66 0.71 9.56
CA TYR A 357 21.86 1.28 8.95
C TYR A 357 21.53 2.26 7.81
N ALA A 358 20.56 1.91 6.95
CA ALA A 358 20.17 2.77 5.84
C ALA A 358 19.59 4.12 6.30
N LEU A 359 18.98 4.20 7.49
CA LEU A 359 18.50 5.45 8.08
C LEU A 359 19.63 6.36 8.58
N GLN A 360 20.81 5.81 8.91
CA GLN A 360 21.97 6.59 9.36
C GLN A 360 22.77 7.21 8.20
N GLU A 361 22.49 6.78 6.98
CA GLU A 361 23.14 7.30 5.78
C GLU A 361 22.43 8.55 5.27
N GLU A 362 23.22 9.57 4.94
CA GLU A 362 22.73 10.78 4.26
C GLU A 362 22.09 10.39 2.93
N GLU A 363 20.84 10.80 2.73
CA GLU A 363 20.11 10.54 1.50
C GLU A 363 20.05 11.79 0.63
N LYS A 364 20.29 11.63 -0.67
CA LYS A 364 20.20 12.74 -1.65
C LYS A 364 19.22 12.45 -2.75
N ASN A 365 18.80 11.20 -2.90
CA ASN A 365 17.85 10.80 -3.91
C ASN A 365 16.43 10.86 -3.34
N TYR A 366 15.56 11.62 -4.00
CA TYR A 366 14.15 11.78 -3.64
C TYR A 366 13.42 10.44 -3.47
N ASP A 367 13.49 9.55 -4.45
CA ASP A 367 12.76 8.27 -4.39
C ASP A 367 13.24 7.40 -3.22
N MET A 368 14.53 7.45 -2.88
CA MET A 368 15.07 6.73 -1.73
C MET A 368 14.63 7.36 -0.41
N ALA A 369 14.65 8.69 -0.28
CA ALA A 369 14.18 9.41 0.91
C ALA A 369 12.69 9.16 1.15
N LEU A 370 11.89 9.29 0.09
CA LEU A 370 10.46 8.97 0.09
C LEU A 370 10.25 7.51 0.52
N THR A 371 10.99 6.55 -0.05
CA THR A 371 10.86 5.14 0.35
C THR A 371 11.22 4.89 1.81
N LYS A 372 12.26 5.56 2.35
CA LYS A 372 12.58 5.52 3.80
C LYS A 372 11.42 6.05 4.64
N ALA A 373 10.84 7.19 4.25
CA ALA A 373 9.69 7.81 4.91
C ALA A 373 8.46 6.89 4.90
N LYS A 374 8.14 6.28 3.75
CA LYS A 374 7.06 5.30 3.62
C LYS A 374 7.24 4.11 4.56
N ILE A 375 8.45 3.55 4.62
CA ILE A 375 8.75 2.42 5.50
C ILE A 375 8.60 2.81 6.98
N LEU A 376 9.06 4.00 7.38
CA LEU A 376 8.95 4.48 8.76
C LEU A 376 7.49 4.55 9.25
N VAL A 377 6.56 5.02 8.40
CA VAL A 377 5.13 5.05 8.72
C VAL A 377 4.51 3.65 8.63
N TRP A 378 4.85 2.88 7.58
CA TRP A 378 4.35 1.53 7.37
C TRP A 378 4.70 0.56 8.51
N LEU A 379 5.86 0.72 9.14
CA LEU A 379 6.27 -0.08 10.30
C LEU A 379 5.31 0.04 11.50
N LEU A 380 4.49 1.09 11.55
CA LEU A 380 3.44 1.28 12.57
C LEU A 380 2.16 0.49 12.24
N GLN A 381 2.04 -0.01 11.02
CA GLN A 381 0.84 -0.65 10.49
C GLN A 381 1.08 -2.13 10.17
N THR A 382 2.24 -2.50 9.62
CA THR A 382 2.51 -3.86 9.17
C THR A 382 2.72 -4.86 10.32
N GLU A 383 2.19 -6.06 10.14
CA GLU A 383 2.50 -7.21 11.00
C GLU A 383 3.50 -8.17 10.34
N THR A 384 3.55 -8.18 9.00
CA THR A 384 4.25 -9.18 8.18
C THR A 384 5.60 -8.68 7.66
N GLY A 385 5.75 -7.36 7.47
CA GLY A 385 6.92 -6.74 6.86
C GLY A 385 7.15 -7.14 5.41
N ASP A 386 6.09 -7.50 4.70
CA ASP A 386 6.09 -7.90 3.30
C ASP A 386 6.11 -6.68 2.37
N ARG A 387 7.04 -6.67 1.40
CA ARG A 387 7.18 -5.66 0.35
C ARG A 387 5.87 -5.37 -0.36
N ASP A 388 5.06 -6.40 -0.58
CA ASP A 388 3.87 -6.29 -1.42
C ASP A 388 2.75 -5.46 -0.74
N GLU A 389 2.88 -5.16 0.56
CA GLU A 389 2.04 -4.19 1.26
C GLU A 389 2.40 -2.73 0.93
N LEU A 390 3.57 -2.49 0.32
CA LEU A 390 4.11 -1.15 0.06
C LEU A 390 4.07 -0.80 -1.43
N ASN A 391 3.57 0.40 -1.72
CA ASN A 391 3.71 0.99 -3.05
C ASN A 391 5.08 1.69 -3.19
N ILE A 392 6.13 0.95 -3.57
CA ILE A 392 7.50 1.49 -3.67
C ILE A 392 7.72 2.14 -5.05
N PRO A 393 8.14 3.43 -5.13
CA PRO A 393 8.54 4.07 -6.37
C PRO A 393 9.63 3.29 -7.12
N GLU A 394 9.72 3.45 -8.45
CA GLU A 394 10.72 2.75 -9.26
C GLU A 394 12.16 2.99 -8.77
N GLY A 395 12.56 4.24 -8.47
CA GLY A 395 13.88 4.54 -7.92
C GLY A 395 14.09 3.98 -6.50
N GLY A 396 13.01 3.78 -5.75
CA GLY A 396 13.01 3.16 -4.41
C GLY A 396 13.32 1.66 -4.41
N LYS A 397 13.20 0.98 -5.56
CA LYS A 397 13.48 -0.46 -5.66
C LYS A 397 14.94 -0.80 -5.37
N LEU A 398 15.87 0.09 -5.70
CA LEU A 398 17.30 -0.07 -5.39
C LEU A 398 17.53 -0.07 -3.89
N LEU A 399 16.87 0.83 -3.16
CA LEU A 399 16.92 0.85 -1.70
C LEU A 399 16.34 -0.46 -1.14
N TRP A 400 15.18 -0.90 -1.63
CA TRP A 400 14.56 -2.14 -1.17
C TRP A 400 15.50 -3.35 -1.31
N ASN A 401 16.13 -3.52 -2.48
CA ASN A 401 17.06 -4.62 -2.73
C ASN A 401 18.24 -4.63 -1.74
N ARG A 402 18.62 -3.47 -1.21
CA ARG A 402 19.67 -3.34 -0.20
C ARG A 402 19.18 -3.68 1.19
N ILE A 403 17.96 -3.25 1.56
CA ILE A 403 17.41 -3.40 2.92
C ILE A 403 16.54 -4.64 3.12
N CYS A 404 16.24 -5.42 2.08
CA CYS A 404 15.50 -6.67 2.21
C CYS A 404 16.35 -7.77 2.85
N SER A 405 15.66 -8.80 3.36
CA SER A 405 16.31 -9.98 3.92
C SER A 405 16.98 -10.81 2.81
N ASP A 406 18.17 -11.31 3.11
CA ASP A 406 18.99 -12.14 2.22
C ASP A 406 19.89 -13.08 3.05
N VAL A 407 20.84 -13.74 2.39
CA VAL A 407 21.79 -14.66 3.02
C VAL A 407 22.79 -13.93 3.93
N HIS A 408 23.11 -12.67 3.63
CA HIS A 408 24.04 -11.84 4.42
C HIS A 408 23.37 -11.12 5.59
N SER A 409 22.05 -11.21 5.70
CA SER A 409 21.31 -10.60 6.80
C SER A 409 21.67 -11.30 8.11
N PRO A 410 21.91 -10.55 9.21
CA PRO A 410 22.29 -11.16 10.48
C PRO A 410 21.25 -12.19 10.93
N GLY A 411 21.65 -13.46 10.90
CA GLY A 411 20.82 -14.59 11.27
C GLY A 411 20.94 -14.96 12.74
N GLY A 412 19.94 -15.70 13.24
CA GLY A 412 19.97 -16.31 14.57
C GLY A 412 19.96 -15.33 15.74
N MET A 413 20.17 -15.87 16.94
CA MET A 413 20.08 -15.12 18.21
C MET A 413 21.14 -14.02 18.38
N GLN A 414 22.17 -13.99 17.52
CA GLN A 414 23.20 -12.94 17.54
C GLN A 414 22.69 -11.61 16.99
N SER A 415 21.60 -11.62 16.22
CA SER A 415 20.98 -10.40 15.71
C SER A 415 20.18 -9.69 16.80
N ASN A 416 20.47 -8.42 17.05
CA ASN A 416 19.68 -7.55 17.93
C ASN A 416 18.21 -7.43 17.48
N TRP A 417 17.92 -7.76 16.21
CA TRP A 417 16.58 -7.72 15.64
C TRP A 417 15.93 -9.10 15.54
N TYR A 418 16.55 -10.17 16.05
CA TYR A 418 16.07 -11.55 15.86
C TYR A 418 14.60 -11.73 16.28
N SER A 419 14.24 -11.26 17.47
CA SER A 419 12.84 -11.32 17.97
C SER A 419 11.86 -10.49 17.13
N ARG A 420 12.35 -9.58 16.28
CA ARG A 420 11.61 -8.66 15.39
C ARG A 420 11.77 -8.94 13.91
N CYS A 421 12.51 -9.98 13.53
CA CYS A 421 12.73 -10.33 12.14
C CYS A 421 11.43 -10.83 11.48
N PHE A 422 10.96 -10.09 10.48
CA PHE A 422 9.77 -10.41 9.68
C PHE A 422 9.88 -11.78 9.01
N TYR A 423 10.99 -12.04 8.31
CA TYR A 423 11.22 -13.31 7.64
C TYR A 423 11.27 -14.51 8.60
N GLN A 424 11.96 -14.38 9.74
CA GLN A 424 12.02 -15.46 10.73
C GLN A 424 10.63 -15.76 11.30
N ARG A 425 9.80 -14.74 11.49
CA ARG A 425 8.42 -14.91 11.95
C ARG A 425 7.56 -15.63 10.90
N ALA A 426 7.67 -15.24 9.63
CA ALA A 426 6.98 -15.94 8.54
C ALA A 426 7.42 -17.42 8.46
N LYS A 427 8.72 -17.69 8.57
CA LYS A 427 9.29 -19.05 8.62
C LYS A 427 8.74 -19.85 9.81
N ASN A 428 8.73 -19.26 11.01
CA ASN A 428 8.18 -19.91 12.20
C ASN A 428 6.68 -20.15 12.08
N LYS A 429 5.91 -19.20 11.53
CA LYS A 429 4.48 -19.39 11.29
C LYS A 429 4.22 -20.54 10.32
N ALA A 430 5.02 -20.65 9.26
CA ALA A 430 4.93 -21.75 8.30
C ALA A 430 5.22 -23.13 8.90
N LEU A 431 6.14 -23.22 9.87
CA LEU A 431 6.45 -24.48 10.56
C LEU A 431 5.30 -25.04 11.41
N PHE A 432 4.42 -24.18 11.90
CA PHE A 432 3.31 -24.55 12.81
C PHE A 432 1.93 -24.39 12.17
N ALA A 433 1.84 -24.06 10.88
CA ALA A 433 0.57 -23.88 10.19
C ALA A 433 0.05 -25.22 9.63
N ASP A 434 -1.27 -25.38 9.61
CA ASP A 434 -1.93 -26.51 8.95
C ASP A 434 -1.76 -26.40 7.42
N ILE A 435 -1.85 -25.18 6.90
CA ILE A 435 -1.66 -24.89 5.47
C ILE A 435 -0.55 -23.87 5.29
N VAL A 436 0.40 -24.18 4.41
CA VAL A 436 1.45 -23.25 3.99
C VAL A 436 1.25 -22.87 2.54
N ILE A 437 1.01 -21.59 2.28
CA ILE A 437 0.94 -21.03 0.92
C ILE A 437 2.31 -20.47 0.57
N THR A 438 2.84 -20.87 -0.59
CA THR A 438 4.15 -20.43 -1.11
C THR A 438 4.12 -20.31 -2.63
N ASN A 439 5.23 -19.90 -3.24
CA ASN A 439 5.40 -19.96 -4.69
C ASN A 439 6.26 -21.15 -5.14
N HIS A 440 6.15 -21.50 -6.42
CA HIS A 440 6.90 -22.62 -7.01
C HIS A 440 8.42 -22.46 -6.84
N ALA A 441 8.96 -21.26 -7.09
CA ALA A 441 10.39 -21.01 -7.01
C ALA A 441 10.95 -21.23 -5.59
N LEU A 442 10.25 -20.75 -4.55
CA LEU A 442 10.66 -20.94 -3.16
C LEU A 442 10.61 -22.41 -2.77
N LEU A 443 9.59 -23.14 -3.22
CA LEU A 443 9.45 -24.56 -2.93
C LEU A 443 10.60 -25.38 -3.55
N PHE A 444 10.95 -25.12 -4.82
CA PHE A 444 12.09 -25.79 -5.47
C PHE A 444 13.43 -25.41 -4.84
N GLN A 445 13.59 -24.14 -4.44
CA GLN A 445 14.77 -23.68 -3.71
C GLN A 445 14.90 -24.41 -2.37
N ASP A 446 13.80 -24.62 -1.66
CA ASP A 446 13.77 -25.33 -0.39
C ASP A 446 14.19 -26.80 -0.55
N PHE A 447 13.65 -27.51 -1.56
CA PHE A 447 14.03 -28.90 -1.85
C PHE A 447 15.51 -29.11 -2.18
N SER A 448 16.17 -28.07 -2.68
CA SER A 448 17.61 -28.13 -3.01
C SER A 448 18.50 -27.58 -1.89
N SER A 449 17.92 -27.15 -0.78
CA SER A 449 18.65 -26.65 0.39
C SER A 449 19.24 -27.80 1.21
N GLU A 450 20.38 -27.55 1.87
CA GLU A 450 20.96 -28.52 2.82
C GLU A 450 20.06 -28.76 4.04
N GLU A 451 19.27 -27.75 4.44
CA GLU A 451 18.29 -27.82 5.54
C GLU A 451 16.91 -27.35 5.04
N PRO A 452 16.17 -28.20 4.29
CA PRO A 452 14.87 -27.84 3.76
C PRO A 452 13.87 -27.57 4.89
N LEU A 453 13.15 -26.46 4.80
CA LEU A 453 12.08 -26.13 5.73
C LEU A 453 10.94 -27.14 5.69
N PHE A 454 10.67 -27.67 4.50
CA PHE A 454 9.54 -28.53 4.20
C PHE A 454 9.94 -30.00 4.05
N ALA A 455 11.14 -30.39 4.52
CA ALA A 455 11.65 -31.75 4.40
C ALA A 455 10.69 -32.84 4.95
N SER A 456 9.92 -32.50 6.00
CA SER A 456 8.95 -33.40 6.63
C SER A 456 7.55 -33.36 6.02
N CYS A 457 7.29 -32.48 5.05
CA CYS A 457 5.97 -32.34 4.44
C CYS A 457 5.84 -33.21 3.20
N GLU A 458 5.03 -34.26 3.29
CA GLU A 458 4.78 -35.19 2.16
C GLU A 458 3.66 -34.70 1.22
N HIS A 459 2.87 -33.71 1.66
CA HIS A 459 1.63 -33.31 1.00
C HIS A 459 1.75 -31.94 0.34
N ILE A 460 1.82 -31.94 -1.00
CA ILE A 460 2.00 -30.72 -1.80
C ILE A 460 0.94 -30.64 -2.89
N ILE A 461 0.34 -29.46 -3.03
CA ILE A 461 -0.55 -29.10 -4.12
C ILE A 461 0.11 -28.01 -4.95
N PHE A 462 0.29 -28.29 -6.23
CA PHE A 462 0.73 -27.29 -7.20
C PHE A 462 -0.50 -26.73 -7.94
N ASP A 463 -0.81 -25.46 -7.68
CA ASP A 463 -1.79 -24.72 -8.48
C ASP A 463 -1.11 -24.15 -9.74
N GLU A 464 -1.84 -24.08 -10.85
CA GLU A 464 -1.31 -23.69 -12.16
C GLU A 464 -0.02 -24.47 -12.54
N ALA A 465 -0.05 -25.78 -12.31
CA ALA A 465 1.07 -26.71 -12.46
C ALA A 465 1.79 -26.68 -13.82
N HIS A 466 1.18 -26.11 -14.86
CA HIS A 466 1.82 -25.91 -16.17
C HIS A 466 3.04 -24.97 -16.11
N HIS A 467 3.20 -24.17 -15.04
CA HIS A 467 4.37 -23.33 -14.81
C HIS A 467 5.51 -24.03 -14.03
N ILE A 468 5.32 -25.27 -13.58
CA ILE A 468 6.31 -25.98 -12.77
C ILE A 468 7.65 -26.14 -13.49
N GLU A 469 7.62 -26.57 -14.75
CA GLU A 469 8.85 -26.82 -15.54
C GLU A 469 9.70 -25.55 -15.66
N GLU A 470 9.04 -24.43 -15.97
CA GLU A 470 9.69 -23.13 -16.07
C GLU A 470 10.26 -22.67 -14.72
N ALA A 471 9.47 -22.81 -13.64
CA ALA A 471 9.90 -22.43 -12.29
C ALA A 471 11.09 -23.26 -11.80
N ALA A 472 11.07 -24.57 -12.05
CA ALA A 472 12.16 -25.48 -11.72
C ALA A 472 13.42 -25.13 -12.52
N SER A 473 13.29 -24.94 -13.84
CA SER A 473 14.42 -24.61 -14.71
C SER A 473 15.10 -23.29 -14.32
N ARG A 474 14.33 -22.26 -13.96
CA ARG A 474 14.86 -20.96 -13.52
C ARG A 474 15.54 -21.01 -12.16
N THR A 475 15.07 -21.88 -11.27
CA THR A 475 15.54 -21.91 -9.86
C THR A 475 16.72 -22.86 -9.69
N LEU A 476 16.69 -24.00 -10.38
CA LEU A 476 17.68 -25.08 -10.28
C LEU A 476 18.71 -25.04 -11.40
N GLY A 477 18.45 -24.29 -12.48
CA GLY A 477 19.36 -24.16 -13.61
C GLY A 477 20.43 -23.10 -13.38
N GLU A 478 21.61 -23.34 -13.96
CA GLU A 478 22.70 -22.37 -14.00
C GLU A 478 22.75 -21.69 -15.38
N GLN A 479 22.86 -20.36 -15.39
CA GLN A 479 23.02 -19.59 -16.62
C GLN A 479 24.44 -19.06 -16.72
N PHE A 480 25.15 -19.50 -17.76
CA PHE A 480 26.47 -18.98 -18.09
C PHE A 480 26.31 -17.92 -19.20
N SER A 481 26.73 -16.70 -18.92
CA SER A 481 26.90 -15.68 -19.96
C SER A 481 28.37 -15.67 -20.37
N CYS A 482 28.68 -16.10 -21.59
CA CYS A 482 29.99 -15.86 -22.17
C CYS A 482 30.05 -14.37 -22.55
N MET A 483 30.91 -13.60 -21.88
CA MET A 483 31.35 -12.29 -22.39
C MET A 483 32.26 -12.47 -23.60
#